data_AF-A0A7W8EID0-F1
#
_entry.id   AF-A0A7W8EID0-F1
#
_cell.length_a   1.000
_cell.length_b   1.000
_cell.length_c   1.000
_cell.angle_alpha   90.00
_cell.angle_beta   90.00
_cell.angle_gamma   90.00
#
_symmetry.space_group_name_H-M   'P 1'
#
loop_
_entity.id
_entity.type
_entity.pdbx_description
1 polymer ?
#
loop_
_entity_poly.entity_id
_entity_poly.type
_entity_poly.pdbx_seq_one_letter_code
_entity_poly.pdbx_strand_id
1 'polypeptide(L)'
;MSLLEFHYRNVLRMLPASYRAEREEEMVAAYLEYAGDVPDEANPKPRWDEVLSVMGLALRVRLAGASGPPVYFAWGETVRMIALFGLALQAMVSAPSLPLLPAMSENEQFFGAAGSADRLFSIGEVLLHNLWLVAFVALARGAVRTAKTTAVLVFGWAFLVPVVSDWRATETWSADYVLLAAVPVLALLLGYHRDAPAPRRSWWVALLPPAVAAAALYAANRYMTGRVTAGDTTTLETFSAWTDVPGIIVIALVAASVAALALGAGGPALLALAFYAIVTLLARVPDLYHYHGGVEEIWQVAALQCWVLGGLTLTLAVVGVWRLPILRRLQERSV
;
A
#
# COMPACT_ATOMS: atom_id res chain seq x y z
N MET A 1 -11.35 -6.11 42.79
CA MET A 1 -10.98 -6.13 41.36
C MET A 1 -11.04 -7.58 40.92
N SER A 2 -12.02 -7.93 40.07
CA SER A 2 -12.16 -9.32 39.60
C SER A 2 -11.07 -9.66 38.57
N LEU A 3 -10.82 -10.95 38.34
CA LEU A 3 -9.81 -11.38 37.37
C LEU A 3 -10.22 -10.98 35.94
N LEU A 4 -11.52 -11.00 35.64
CA LEU A 4 -12.07 -10.51 34.39
C LEU A 4 -11.85 -9.00 34.19
N GLU A 5 -12.05 -8.20 35.23
CA GLU A 5 -11.79 -6.76 35.20
C GLU A 5 -10.31 -6.47 34.87
N PHE A 6 -9.40 -7.22 35.48
CA PHE A 6 -7.96 -7.11 35.18
C PHE A 6 -7.65 -7.42 33.72
N HIS A 7 -8.25 -8.48 33.16
CA HIS A 7 -8.09 -8.79 31.74
C HIS A 7 -8.65 -7.70 30.82
N TYR A 8 -9.83 -7.14 31.11
CA TYR A 8 -10.38 -6.04 30.33
C TYR A 8 -9.50 -4.78 30.39
N ARG A 9 -9.01 -4.40 31.56
CA ARG A 9 -8.09 -3.25 31.68
C ARG A 9 -6.79 -3.48 30.91
N ASN A 10 -6.27 -4.70 30.89
CA ASN A 10 -5.11 -5.05 30.05
C ASN A 10 -5.38 -4.89 28.56
N VAL A 11 -6.56 -5.32 28.07
CA VAL A 11 -6.95 -5.10 26.67
C VAL A 11 -7.12 -3.60 26.38
N LEU A 12 -7.74 -2.85 27.30
CA LEU A 12 -7.95 -1.41 27.14
C LEU A 12 -6.64 -0.64 27.09
N ARG A 13 -5.53 -1.11 27.70
CA ARG A 13 -4.20 -0.47 27.59
C ARG A 13 -3.71 -0.28 26.15
N MET A 14 -4.30 -0.97 25.17
CA MET A 14 -4.07 -0.70 23.74
C MET A 14 -4.54 0.70 23.31
N LEU A 15 -5.57 1.24 23.96
CA LEU A 15 -6.09 2.59 23.72
C LEU A 15 -5.09 3.66 24.20
N PRO A 16 -5.01 4.80 23.50
CA PRO A 16 -4.21 5.94 23.94
C PRO A 16 -4.55 6.37 25.36
N ALA A 17 -3.53 6.76 26.14
CA ALA A 17 -3.68 7.14 27.55
C ALA A 17 -4.70 8.28 27.75
N SER A 18 -4.74 9.25 26.84
CA SER A 18 -5.71 10.35 26.87
C SER A 18 -7.16 9.86 26.75
N TYR A 19 -7.42 8.85 25.92
CA TYR A 19 -8.75 8.28 25.74
C TYR A 19 -9.15 7.45 26.97
N ARG A 20 -8.21 6.68 27.52
CA ARG A 20 -8.44 5.89 28.73
C ARG A 20 -8.77 6.75 29.94
N ALA A 21 -8.09 7.87 30.12
CA ALA A 21 -8.34 8.79 31.24
C ALA A 21 -9.81 9.24 31.33
N GLU A 22 -10.51 9.32 30.19
CA GLU A 22 -11.91 9.75 30.13
C GLU A 22 -12.91 8.59 30.08
N ARG A 23 -12.55 7.47 29.43
CA ARG A 23 -13.52 6.44 29.03
C ARG A 23 -13.23 5.03 29.56
N GLU A 24 -12.08 4.80 30.21
CA GLU A 24 -11.70 3.45 30.66
C GLU A 24 -12.74 2.86 31.62
N GLU A 25 -13.13 3.60 32.67
CA GLU A 25 -14.08 3.12 33.67
C GLU A 25 -15.47 2.83 33.07
N GLU A 26 -15.97 3.72 32.19
CA GLU A 26 -17.24 3.51 31.49
C GLU A 26 -17.22 2.24 30.62
N MET A 27 -16.11 2.01 29.90
CA MET A 27 -15.97 0.83 29.04
C MET A 27 -15.83 -0.45 29.84
N VAL A 28 -15.04 -0.46 30.91
CA VAL A 28 -14.89 -1.64 31.79
C VAL A 28 -16.22 -2.01 32.42
N ALA A 29 -16.96 -1.03 32.94
CA ALA A 29 -18.28 -1.25 33.52
C ALA A 29 -19.24 -1.87 32.50
N ALA A 30 -19.30 -1.33 31.27
CA ALA A 30 -20.15 -1.86 30.21
C ALA A 30 -19.77 -3.30 29.80
N TYR A 31 -18.47 -3.62 29.71
CA TYR A 31 -18.02 -4.98 29.38
C TYR A 31 -18.29 -5.99 30.51
N LEU A 32 -18.15 -5.58 31.78
CA LEU A 32 -18.50 -6.43 32.92
C LEU A 32 -20.01 -6.67 33.00
N GLU A 33 -20.83 -5.64 32.77
CA GLU A 33 -22.29 -5.77 32.71
C GLU A 33 -22.72 -6.72 31.58
N TYR A 34 -22.10 -6.60 30.40
CA TYR A 34 -22.38 -7.48 29.27
C TYR A 34 -21.91 -8.93 29.49
N ALA A 35 -20.78 -9.13 30.17
CA ALA A 35 -20.26 -10.46 30.48
C ALA A 35 -21.11 -11.20 31.53
N GLY A 36 -21.84 -10.46 32.38
CA GLY A 36 -22.62 -11.00 33.48
C GLY A 36 -21.75 -11.44 34.67
N ASP A 37 -22.39 -12.07 35.66
CA ASP A 37 -21.71 -12.52 36.87
C ASP A 37 -21.03 -13.88 36.61
N VAL A 38 -19.72 -13.84 36.35
CA VAL A 38 -18.91 -15.03 36.06
C VAL A 38 -17.90 -15.23 37.20
N PRO A 39 -17.91 -16.39 37.88
CA PRO A 39 -17.01 -16.64 39.00
C PRO A 39 -15.54 -16.67 38.54
N ASP A 40 -14.65 -16.07 39.34
CA ASP A 40 -13.22 -15.96 39.04
C ASP A 40 -12.52 -17.33 38.90
N GLU A 41 -13.06 -18.37 39.55
CA GLU A 41 -12.59 -19.76 39.48
C GLU A 41 -12.63 -20.34 38.06
N ALA A 42 -13.50 -19.80 37.19
CA ALA A 42 -13.59 -20.20 35.78
C ALA A 42 -12.52 -19.57 34.88
N ASN A 43 -11.62 -18.73 35.43
CA ASN A 43 -10.61 -17.97 34.69
C ASN A 43 -11.20 -17.22 33.46
N PRO A 44 -12.21 -16.36 33.67
CA PRO A 44 -12.90 -15.69 32.58
C PRO A 44 -11.95 -14.79 31.77
N LYS A 45 -12.06 -14.86 30.43
CA LYS A 45 -11.27 -14.08 29.48
C LYS A 45 -12.17 -13.24 28.59
N PRO A 46 -11.73 -12.04 28.18
CA PRO A 46 -12.38 -11.26 27.14
C PRO A 46 -12.57 -12.09 25.88
N ARG A 47 -13.72 -11.96 25.25
CA ARG A 47 -14.00 -12.66 24.00
C ARG A 47 -13.18 -12.05 22.87
N TRP A 48 -12.85 -12.86 21.87
CA TRP A 48 -12.02 -12.40 20.75
C TRP A 48 -12.65 -11.25 19.96
N ASP A 49 -13.98 -11.23 19.82
CA ASP A 49 -14.73 -10.14 19.21
C ASP A 49 -14.62 -8.83 20.01
N GLU A 50 -14.61 -8.89 21.34
CA GLU A 50 -14.38 -7.72 22.20
C GLU A 50 -12.95 -7.20 22.05
N VAL A 51 -11.95 -8.09 22.05
CA VAL A 51 -10.55 -7.71 21.81
C VAL A 51 -10.37 -7.04 20.45
N LEU A 52 -10.96 -7.62 19.39
CA LEU A 52 -10.93 -7.05 18.05
C LEU A 52 -11.66 -5.68 17.97
N SER A 53 -12.77 -5.54 18.70
CA SER A 53 -13.49 -4.26 18.81
C SER A 53 -12.63 -3.19 19.47
N VAL A 54 -11.97 -3.51 20.60
CA VAL A 54 -11.04 -2.58 21.28
C VAL A 54 -9.83 -2.25 20.41
N MET A 55 -9.26 -3.22 19.69
CA MET A 55 -8.18 -2.98 18.74
C MET A 55 -8.61 -2.05 17.61
N GLY A 56 -9.79 -2.28 17.02
CA GLY A 56 -10.35 -1.42 15.98
C GLY A 56 -10.59 0.00 16.47
N LEU A 57 -11.09 0.16 17.70
CA LEU A 57 -11.25 1.45 18.35
C LEU A 57 -9.89 2.12 18.60
N ALA A 58 -8.92 1.40 19.16
CA ALA A 58 -7.58 1.92 19.41
C ALA A 58 -6.92 2.43 18.14
N LEU A 59 -7.08 1.69 17.05
CA LEU A 59 -6.58 2.11 15.75
C LEU A 59 -7.30 3.35 15.24
N ARG A 60 -8.63 3.40 15.29
CA ARG A 60 -9.41 4.59 14.87
C ARG A 60 -9.06 5.84 15.69
N VAL A 61 -8.82 5.70 17.00
CA VAL A 61 -8.41 6.81 17.87
C VAL A 61 -6.97 7.24 17.56
N ARG A 62 -6.07 6.32 17.21
CA ARG A 62 -4.69 6.67 16.80
C ARG A 62 -4.61 7.26 15.40
N LEU A 63 -5.57 6.94 14.53
CA LEU A 63 -5.71 7.49 13.18
C LEU A 63 -6.69 8.68 13.12
N ALA A 64 -7.04 9.24 14.29
CA ALA A 64 -8.20 10.12 14.50
C ALA A 64 -8.48 11.12 13.38
N GLY A 65 -9.78 11.37 13.18
CA GLY A 65 -10.28 12.47 12.36
C GLY A 65 -9.93 13.85 12.94
N ALA A 66 -10.50 14.90 12.35
CA ALA A 66 -10.12 16.30 12.59
C ALA A 66 -10.16 16.81 14.05
N SER A 67 -10.78 16.07 14.97
CA SER A 67 -10.93 16.42 16.39
C SER A 67 -9.89 15.81 17.33
N GLY A 68 -9.00 14.93 16.84
CA GLY A 68 -7.98 14.28 17.67
C GLY A 68 -6.75 15.16 17.96
N PRO A 69 -5.89 14.77 18.93
CA PRO A 69 -4.58 15.39 19.13
C PRO A 69 -3.79 15.55 17.82
N PRO A 70 -3.06 16.66 17.62
CA PRO A 70 -2.35 16.93 16.36
C PRO A 70 -1.42 15.81 15.89
N VAL A 71 -0.87 15.05 16.85
CA VAL A 71 0.00 13.89 16.60
C VAL A 71 -0.74 12.78 15.85
N TYR A 72 -1.91 12.37 16.37
CA TYR A 72 -2.70 11.29 15.80
C TYR A 72 -3.32 11.70 14.47
N PHE A 73 -3.69 12.97 14.32
CA PHE A 73 -4.15 13.49 13.04
C PHE A 73 -3.07 13.38 11.95
N ALA A 74 -1.82 13.75 12.27
CA ALA A 74 -0.71 13.65 11.33
C ALA A 74 -0.43 12.18 10.92
N TRP A 75 -0.48 11.24 11.86
CA TRP A 75 -0.35 9.81 11.57
C TRP A 75 -1.51 9.28 10.72
N GLY A 76 -2.76 9.66 11.04
CA GLY A 76 -3.92 9.34 10.21
C GLY A 76 -3.76 9.87 8.78
N GLU A 77 -3.22 11.08 8.63
CA GLU A 77 -2.94 11.67 7.32
C GLU A 77 -1.84 10.91 6.57
N THR A 78 -0.78 10.48 7.27
CA THR A 78 0.26 9.63 6.69
C THR A 78 -0.35 8.33 6.14
N VAL A 79 -1.20 7.64 6.92
CA VAL A 79 -1.85 6.39 6.48
C VAL A 79 -2.76 6.62 5.28
N ARG A 80 -3.51 7.73 5.24
CA ARG A 80 -4.31 8.11 4.06
C ARG A 80 -3.44 8.38 2.83
N MET A 81 -2.30 9.05 3.01
CA MET A 81 -1.34 9.27 1.93
C MET A 81 -0.69 7.96 1.47
N ILE A 82 -0.44 7.01 2.37
CA ILE A 82 0.02 5.66 2.01
C ILE A 82 -1.01 5.02 1.08
N ALA A 83 -2.28 4.95 1.49
CA ALA A 83 -3.35 4.40 0.65
C ALA A 83 -3.42 5.07 -0.73
N LEU A 84 -3.36 6.41 -0.77
CA LEU A 84 -3.45 7.17 -2.02
C LEU A 84 -2.25 6.90 -2.94
N PHE A 85 -1.03 6.96 -2.42
CA PHE A 85 0.18 6.74 -3.22
C PHE A 85 0.31 5.31 -3.69
N GLY A 86 0.01 4.31 -2.85
CA GLY A 86 0.06 2.93 -3.32
C GLY A 86 -1.01 2.59 -4.34
N LEU A 87 -2.23 3.11 -4.19
CA LEU A 87 -3.24 2.96 -5.25
C LEU A 87 -2.81 3.65 -6.54
N ALA A 88 -2.14 4.82 -6.45
CA ALA A 88 -1.58 5.49 -7.63
C ALA A 88 -0.48 4.66 -8.29
N LEU A 89 0.42 4.05 -7.51
CA LEU A 89 1.46 3.15 -8.00
C LEU A 89 0.88 1.90 -8.67
N GLN A 90 -0.09 1.26 -8.04
CA GLN A 90 -0.79 0.11 -8.62
C GLN A 90 -1.50 0.51 -9.92
N ALA A 91 -2.25 1.62 -9.93
CA ALA A 91 -2.90 2.13 -11.13
C ALA A 91 -1.92 2.45 -12.26
N MET A 92 -0.75 3.02 -11.93
CA MET A 92 0.32 3.32 -12.87
C MET A 92 0.91 2.05 -13.50
N VAL A 93 1.13 0.99 -12.71
CA VAL A 93 1.65 -0.29 -13.20
C VAL A 93 0.60 -1.01 -14.04
N SER A 94 -0.68 -0.91 -13.70
CA SER A 94 -1.76 -1.59 -14.42
C SER A 94 -2.12 -0.92 -15.75
N ALA A 95 -2.12 0.42 -15.81
CA ALA A 95 -2.64 1.18 -16.94
C ALA A 95 -2.03 0.86 -18.33
N PRO A 96 -0.72 0.57 -18.47
CA PRO A 96 -0.12 0.23 -19.76
C PRO A 96 -0.72 -1.01 -20.43
N SER A 97 -1.39 -1.90 -19.67
CA SER A 97 -2.00 -3.11 -20.23
C SER A 97 -3.27 -2.85 -21.05
N LEU A 98 -3.98 -1.75 -20.82
CA LEU A 98 -5.21 -1.41 -21.56
C LEU A 98 -5.01 -1.19 -23.06
N PRO A 99 -4.09 -0.30 -23.51
CA PRO A 99 -3.87 -0.09 -24.95
C PRO A 99 -3.23 -1.32 -25.62
N LEU A 100 -2.59 -2.19 -24.85
CA LEU A 100 -2.00 -3.42 -25.35
C LEU A 100 -3.04 -4.53 -25.53
N LEU A 101 -4.17 -4.48 -24.83
CA LEU A 101 -5.17 -5.56 -24.81
C LEU A 101 -5.63 -6.03 -26.20
N PRO A 102 -5.91 -5.15 -27.19
CA PRO A 102 -6.26 -5.61 -28.54
C PRO A 102 -5.14 -6.43 -29.19
N ALA A 103 -3.91 -5.91 -29.17
CA ALA A 103 -2.75 -6.57 -29.77
C ALA A 103 -2.38 -7.87 -29.03
N MET A 104 -2.48 -7.88 -27.69
CA MET A 104 -2.16 -9.08 -26.94
C MET A 104 -3.26 -10.14 -27.11
N SER A 105 -4.53 -9.75 -27.29
CA SER A 105 -5.63 -10.70 -27.47
C SER A 105 -5.50 -11.57 -28.73
N GLU A 106 -4.76 -11.11 -29.75
CA GLU A 106 -4.47 -11.90 -30.95
C GLU A 106 -3.34 -12.93 -30.74
N ASN A 107 -2.58 -12.81 -29.65
CA ASN A 107 -1.48 -13.70 -29.33
C ASN A 107 -1.97 -14.95 -28.59
N GLU A 108 -2.20 -16.03 -29.34
CA GLU A 108 -2.64 -17.32 -28.81
C GLU A 108 -1.66 -17.94 -27.80
N GLN A 109 -0.37 -17.57 -27.84
CA GLN A 109 0.61 -18.05 -26.86
C GLN A 109 0.36 -17.46 -25.47
N PHE A 110 -0.12 -16.22 -25.39
CA PHE A 110 -0.35 -15.53 -24.12
C PHE A 110 -1.79 -15.65 -23.62
N PHE A 111 -2.75 -15.64 -24.53
CA PHE A 111 -4.18 -15.69 -24.21
C PHE A 111 -4.82 -17.06 -24.47
N GLY A 112 -4.10 -18.05 -24.99
CA GLY A 112 -4.71 -19.31 -25.41
C GLY A 112 -5.55 -19.18 -26.68
N ALA A 113 -6.08 -20.32 -27.13
CA ALA A 113 -6.80 -20.43 -28.40
C ALA A 113 -8.06 -19.55 -28.43
N ALA A 114 -8.43 -19.07 -29.61
CA ALA A 114 -9.67 -18.32 -29.80
C ALA A 114 -10.90 -19.13 -29.33
N GLY A 115 -11.74 -18.51 -28.48
CA GLY A 115 -12.93 -19.15 -27.90
C GLY A 115 -12.68 -20.08 -26.71
N SER A 116 -11.43 -20.24 -26.26
CA SER A 116 -11.10 -21.07 -25.10
C SER A 116 -11.50 -20.41 -23.77
N ALA A 117 -11.70 -21.23 -22.73
CA ALA A 117 -11.89 -20.75 -21.36
C ALA A 117 -10.64 -20.03 -20.83
N ASP A 118 -9.45 -20.49 -21.23
CA ASP A 118 -8.16 -19.88 -20.87
C ASP A 118 -8.09 -18.43 -21.36
N ARG A 119 -8.56 -18.18 -22.59
CA ARG A 119 -8.64 -16.82 -23.14
C ARG A 119 -9.56 -15.90 -22.36
N LEU A 120 -10.73 -16.40 -21.97
CA LEU A 120 -11.64 -15.63 -21.13
C LEU A 120 -11.03 -15.35 -19.76
N PHE A 121 -10.31 -16.31 -19.19
CA PHE A 121 -9.61 -16.16 -17.92
C PHE A 121 -8.49 -15.10 -18.00
N SER A 122 -7.61 -15.17 -19.00
CA SER A 122 -6.53 -14.21 -19.21
C SER A 122 -7.03 -12.79 -19.48
N ILE A 123 -8.10 -12.64 -20.28
CA ILE A 123 -8.75 -11.32 -20.47
C ILE A 123 -9.33 -10.82 -19.15
N GLY A 124 -10.02 -11.70 -18.41
CA GLY A 124 -10.55 -11.39 -17.09
C GLY A 124 -9.47 -10.91 -16.12
N GLU A 125 -8.31 -11.56 -16.11
CA GLU A 125 -7.17 -11.19 -15.27
C GLU A 125 -6.61 -9.80 -15.61
N VAL A 126 -6.42 -9.49 -16.90
CA VAL A 126 -5.96 -8.15 -17.31
C VAL A 126 -7.00 -7.08 -16.95
N LEU A 127 -8.28 -7.32 -17.23
CA LEU A 127 -9.36 -6.38 -16.87
C LEU A 127 -9.44 -6.17 -15.36
N LEU A 128 -9.26 -7.23 -14.58
CA LEU A 128 -9.31 -7.16 -13.13
C LEU A 128 -8.08 -6.44 -12.57
N HIS A 129 -6.89 -6.66 -13.12
CA HIS A 129 -5.70 -5.89 -12.74
C HIS A 129 -5.92 -4.39 -12.98
N ASN A 130 -6.62 -4.00 -14.05
CA ASN A 130 -6.96 -2.60 -14.33
C ASN A 130 -7.98 -1.98 -13.37
N LEU A 131 -8.66 -2.76 -12.51
CA LEU A 131 -9.52 -2.20 -11.48
C LEU A 131 -8.73 -1.42 -10.41
N TRP A 132 -7.40 -1.58 -10.31
CA TRP A 132 -6.57 -0.66 -9.51
C TRP A 132 -6.74 0.81 -9.92
N LEU A 133 -6.87 1.08 -11.23
CA LEU A 133 -7.15 2.41 -11.75
C LEU A 133 -8.52 2.91 -11.29
N VAL A 134 -9.54 2.04 -11.32
CA VAL A 134 -10.89 2.37 -10.84
C VAL A 134 -10.86 2.67 -9.34
N ALA A 135 -10.14 1.88 -8.55
CA ALA A 135 -9.99 2.12 -7.11
C ALA A 135 -9.31 3.45 -6.81
N PHE A 136 -8.22 3.76 -7.52
CA PHE A 136 -7.50 5.03 -7.40
C PHE A 136 -8.39 6.23 -7.77
N VAL A 137 -9.06 6.18 -8.92
CA VAL A 137 -9.97 7.25 -9.38
C VAL A 137 -11.14 7.42 -8.43
N ALA A 138 -11.74 6.32 -7.95
CA ALA A 138 -12.81 6.37 -6.96
C ALA A 138 -12.34 7.05 -5.67
N LEU A 139 -11.15 6.72 -5.16
CA LEU A 139 -10.60 7.35 -3.97
C LEU A 139 -10.34 8.84 -4.20
N ALA A 140 -9.73 9.21 -5.32
CA ALA A 140 -9.45 10.60 -5.68
C ALA A 140 -10.72 11.46 -5.81
N ARG A 141 -11.84 10.84 -6.18
CA ARG A 141 -13.18 11.49 -6.24
C ARG A 141 -13.93 11.49 -4.91
N GLY A 142 -13.36 10.93 -3.85
CA GLY A 142 -14.01 10.79 -2.54
C GLY A 142 -15.03 9.65 -2.45
N ALA A 143 -15.12 8.78 -3.47
CA ALA A 143 -15.97 7.59 -3.47
C ALA A 143 -15.28 6.42 -2.73
N VAL A 144 -15.03 6.60 -1.43
CA VAL A 144 -14.25 5.67 -0.59
C VAL A 144 -14.81 4.24 -0.60
N ARG A 145 -16.14 4.07 -0.63
CA ARG A 145 -16.76 2.74 -0.64
C ARG A 145 -16.40 1.98 -1.91
N THR A 146 -16.55 2.61 -3.07
CA THR A 146 -16.17 2.04 -4.36
C THR A 146 -14.67 1.74 -4.40
N ALA A 147 -13.83 2.65 -3.91
CA ALA A 147 -12.39 2.41 -3.83
C ALA A 147 -12.06 1.15 -3.01
N LYS A 148 -12.69 0.98 -1.84
CA LYS A 148 -12.50 -0.18 -0.97
C LYS A 148 -12.97 -1.47 -1.63
N THR A 149 -14.19 -1.50 -2.15
CA THR A 149 -14.74 -2.72 -2.79
C THR A 149 -13.89 -3.15 -3.97
N THR A 150 -13.47 -2.20 -4.80
CA THR A 150 -12.66 -2.48 -5.97
C THR A 150 -11.25 -2.93 -5.57
N ALA A 151 -10.57 -2.23 -4.66
CA ALA A 151 -9.23 -2.61 -4.22
C ALA A 151 -9.19 -3.99 -3.53
N VAL A 152 -10.19 -4.28 -2.67
CA VAL A 152 -10.32 -5.59 -2.01
C VAL A 152 -10.62 -6.69 -3.02
N LEU A 153 -11.43 -6.42 -4.05
CA LEU A 153 -11.74 -7.40 -5.09
C LEU A 153 -10.48 -7.79 -5.88
N VAL A 154 -9.71 -6.80 -6.34
CA VAL A 154 -8.47 -7.05 -7.09
C VAL A 154 -7.44 -7.77 -6.23
N PHE A 155 -7.25 -7.31 -5.00
CA PHE A 155 -6.34 -7.94 -4.05
C PHE A 155 -6.77 -9.36 -3.69
N GLY A 156 -8.07 -9.59 -3.43
CA GLY A 156 -8.59 -10.92 -3.12
C GLY A 156 -8.40 -11.90 -4.28
N TRP A 157 -8.56 -11.44 -5.52
CA TRP A 157 -8.30 -12.27 -6.69
C TRP A 157 -6.82 -12.62 -6.86
N ALA A 158 -5.92 -11.65 -6.64
CA ALA A 158 -4.48 -11.89 -6.63
C ALA A 158 -4.06 -13.02 -5.68
N PHE A 159 -4.80 -13.22 -4.58
CA PHE A 159 -4.59 -14.35 -3.66
C PHE A 159 -5.29 -15.63 -4.08
N LEU A 160 -6.46 -15.52 -4.72
CA LEU A 160 -7.27 -16.67 -5.09
C LEU A 160 -6.71 -17.40 -6.30
N VAL A 161 -6.13 -16.69 -7.28
CA VAL A 161 -5.56 -17.30 -8.49
C VAL A 161 -4.51 -18.37 -8.14
N PRO A 162 -3.45 -18.08 -7.37
CA PRO A 162 -2.45 -19.10 -7.05
C PRO A 162 -3.00 -20.31 -6.29
N VAL A 163 -4.08 -20.14 -5.53
CA VAL A 163 -4.72 -21.22 -4.76
C VAL A 163 -5.55 -22.14 -5.66
N VAL A 164 -6.13 -21.59 -6.74
CA VAL A 164 -6.98 -22.33 -7.67
C VAL A 164 -6.20 -22.87 -8.87
N SER A 165 -5.18 -22.14 -9.34
CA SER A 165 -4.18 -22.67 -10.27
C SER A 165 -3.25 -23.61 -9.52
N ASP A 166 -2.76 -24.66 -10.19
CA ASP A 166 -1.83 -25.59 -9.56
C ASP A 166 -0.62 -24.82 -8.98
N TRP A 167 -0.55 -24.71 -7.64
CA TRP A 167 0.41 -23.87 -6.91
C TRP A 167 1.87 -24.20 -7.32
N ARG A 168 2.11 -25.41 -7.83
CA ARG A 168 3.41 -25.89 -8.30
C ARG A 168 3.85 -25.32 -9.67
N ALA A 169 2.91 -24.86 -10.49
CA ALA A 169 3.21 -24.25 -11.79
C ALA A 169 3.34 -22.72 -11.71
N THR A 170 2.95 -22.12 -10.59
CA THR A 170 2.83 -20.66 -10.44
C THR A 170 4.02 -20.12 -9.63
N GLU A 171 5.23 -20.28 -10.16
CA GLU A 171 6.48 -19.64 -9.67
C GLU A 171 6.42 -18.09 -9.70
N THR A 172 5.33 -17.53 -10.21
CA THR A 172 5.18 -16.15 -10.69
C THR A 172 4.60 -15.16 -9.68
N TRP A 173 4.02 -15.60 -8.56
CA TRP A 173 3.54 -14.66 -7.52
C TRP A 173 4.57 -14.55 -6.41
N SER A 174 5.58 -13.74 -6.68
CA SER A 174 6.61 -13.41 -5.72
C SER A 174 5.97 -12.65 -4.53
N ALA A 175 6.39 -13.00 -3.31
CA ALA A 175 5.81 -12.47 -2.06
C ALA A 175 5.91 -10.94 -1.94
N ASP A 176 6.78 -10.33 -2.73
CA ASP A 176 6.97 -8.90 -2.91
C ASP A 176 5.75 -8.20 -3.54
N TYR A 177 5.14 -8.76 -4.58
CA TYR A 177 3.95 -8.17 -5.22
C TYR A 177 2.77 -8.17 -4.25
N VAL A 178 2.62 -9.27 -3.50
CA VAL A 178 1.61 -9.39 -2.44
C VAL A 178 1.79 -8.28 -1.41
N LEU A 179 3.02 -8.03 -0.96
CA LEU A 179 3.32 -6.97 0.00
C LEU A 179 2.97 -5.58 -0.57
N LEU A 180 3.39 -5.29 -1.80
CA LEU A 180 3.13 -4.03 -2.50
C LEU A 180 1.63 -3.78 -2.76
N ALA A 181 0.83 -4.84 -2.94
CA ALA A 181 -0.61 -4.76 -3.12
C ALA A 181 -1.38 -4.70 -1.78
N ALA A 182 -0.92 -5.42 -0.75
CA ALA A 182 -1.57 -5.48 0.56
C ALA A 182 -1.51 -4.15 1.28
N VAL A 183 -0.34 -3.50 1.26
CA VAL A 183 -0.11 -2.22 1.95
C VAL A 183 -1.15 -1.15 1.60
N PRO A 184 -1.40 -0.78 0.31
CA PRO A 184 -2.40 0.23 -0.01
C PRO A 184 -3.82 -0.17 0.38
N VAL A 185 -4.18 -1.46 0.28
CA VAL A 185 -5.50 -1.97 0.65
C VAL A 185 -5.71 -1.84 2.16
N LEU A 186 -4.75 -2.28 2.96
CA LEU A 186 -4.80 -2.15 4.41
C LEU A 186 -4.83 -0.66 4.80
N ALA A 187 -3.94 0.16 4.25
CA ALA A 187 -3.94 1.59 4.51
C ALA A 187 -5.27 2.26 4.11
N LEU A 188 -5.91 1.83 3.02
CA LEU A 188 -7.22 2.31 2.58
C LEU A 188 -8.32 1.92 3.57
N LEU A 189 -8.32 0.67 4.02
CA LEU A 189 -9.31 0.16 4.97
C LEU A 189 -9.20 0.87 6.32
N LEU A 190 -7.96 1.08 6.81
CA LEU A 190 -7.66 1.67 8.10
C LEU A 190 -7.77 3.21 8.10
N GLY A 191 -7.19 3.88 7.10
CA GLY A 191 -7.08 5.34 7.04
C GLY A 191 -8.36 6.07 6.65
N TYR A 192 -9.27 5.40 5.93
CA TYR A 192 -10.54 5.98 5.47
C TYR A 192 -11.75 5.35 6.16
N HIS A 193 -11.91 5.61 7.45
CA HIS A 193 -13.11 5.26 8.22
C HIS A 193 -14.21 6.35 8.09
N ARG A 194 -15.38 6.12 8.70
CA ARG A 194 -16.56 7.01 8.57
C ARG A 194 -16.29 8.47 8.96
N ASP A 195 -15.44 8.71 9.95
CA ASP A 195 -15.09 10.07 10.43
C ASP A 195 -13.81 10.63 9.79
N ALA A 196 -13.18 9.89 8.88
CA ALA A 196 -12.00 10.41 8.20
C ALA A 196 -12.41 11.55 7.26
N PRO A 197 -11.59 12.60 7.13
CA PRO A 197 -11.87 13.69 6.19
C PRO A 197 -11.94 13.14 4.77
N ALA A 198 -12.94 13.60 4.01
CA ALA A 198 -13.10 13.18 2.62
C ALA A 198 -11.90 13.67 1.78
N PRO A 199 -11.25 12.81 0.99
CA PRO A 199 -10.19 13.23 0.09
C PRO A 199 -10.82 14.00 -1.06
N ARG A 200 -10.89 15.33 -0.95
CA ARG A 200 -11.32 16.21 -2.02
C ARG A 200 -10.10 16.87 -2.64
N ARG A 201 -9.54 16.25 -3.66
CA ARG A 201 -8.57 16.88 -4.57
C ARG A 201 -9.23 17.10 -5.93
N SER A 202 -8.79 18.13 -6.65
CA SER A 202 -9.19 18.27 -8.04
C SER A 202 -8.72 17.04 -8.81
N TRP A 203 -9.65 16.37 -9.48
CA TRP A 203 -9.40 15.07 -10.09
C TRP A 203 -8.28 15.11 -11.14
N TRP A 204 -8.12 16.24 -11.84
CA TRP A 204 -7.01 16.48 -12.75
C TRP A 204 -5.65 16.44 -12.05
N VAL A 205 -5.53 17.07 -10.87
CA VAL A 205 -4.28 17.07 -10.10
C VAL A 205 -3.99 15.69 -9.53
N ALA A 206 -5.03 14.91 -9.22
CA ALA A 206 -4.87 13.54 -8.75
C ALA A 206 -4.48 12.58 -9.90
N LEU A 207 -5.10 12.72 -11.07
CA LEU A 207 -4.94 11.77 -12.18
C LEU A 207 -3.71 12.04 -13.06
N LEU A 208 -3.30 13.30 -13.20
CA LEU A 208 -2.24 13.68 -14.13
C LEU A 208 -0.90 12.99 -13.81
N PRO A 209 -0.41 12.91 -12.56
CA PRO A 209 0.84 12.23 -12.27
C PRO A 209 0.86 10.73 -12.65
N PRO A 210 -0.10 9.88 -12.20
CA PRO A 210 -0.08 8.47 -12.59
C PRO A 210 -0.36 8.27 -14.08
N ALA A 211 -1.15 9.13 -14.73
CA ALA A 211 -1.37 9.05 -16.17
C ALA A 211 -0.10 9.36 -16.98
N VAL A 212 0.65 10.41 -16.60
CA VAL A 212 1.94 10.74 -17.23
C VAL A 212 2.95 9.62 -17.01
N ALA A 213 3.01 9.07 -15.79
CA ALA A 213 3.90 7.97 -15.48
C ALA A 213 3.54 6.70 -16.29
N ALA A 214 2.26 6.33 -16.35
CA ALA A 214 1.79 5.21 -17.17
C ALA A 214 2.09 5.40 -18.66
N ALA A 215 1.94 6.62 -19.19
CA ALA A 215 2.29 6.93 -20.58
C ALA A 215 3.80 6.79 -20.85
N ALA A 216 4.65 7.25 -19.92
CA ALA A 216 6.09 7.09 -20.01
C ALA A 216 6.50 5.61 -19.98
N LEU A 217 5.88 4.81 -19.11
CA LEU A 217 6.08 3.36 -19.04
C LEU A 217 5.67 2.65 -20.32
N TYR A 218 4.51 3.01 -20.87
CA TYR A 218 4.05 2.47 -22.15
C TYR A 218 5.05 2.80 -23.27
N ALA A 219 5.53 4.05 -23.34
CA ALA A 219 6.52 4.46 -24.34
C ALA A 219 7.86 3.71 -24.17
N ALA A 220 8.35 3.56 -22.94
CA ALA A 220 9.56 2.81 -22.65
C ALA A 220 9.43 1.34 -23.06
N ASN A 221 8.30 0.70 -22.73
CA ASN A 221 8.04 -0.69 -23.13
C ASN A 221 8.00 -0.83 -24.67
N ARG A 222 7.31 0.08 -25.37
CA ARG A 222 7.24 0.06 -26.85
C ARG A 222 8.62 0.26 -27.50
N TYR A 223 9.42 1.17 -26.96
CA TYR A 223 10.80 1.38 -27.40
C TYR A 223 11.62 0.08 -27.25
N MET A 224 11.51 -0.59 -26.10
CA MET A 224 12.22 -1.84 -25.85
C MET A 224 11.80 -2.97 -26.77
N THR A 225 10.50 -3.18 -26.97
CA THR A 225 10.02 -4.18 -27.93
C THR A 225 10.59 -3.93 -29.33
N GLY A 226 10.71 -2.65 -29.74
CA GLY A 226 11.33 -2.27 -31.01
C GLY A 226 12.83 -2.61 -31.09
N ARG A 227 13.57 -2.46 -29.99
CA ARG A 227 15.00 -2.79 -29.94
C ARG A 227 15.26 -4.30 -29.95
N VAL A 228 14.42 -5.08 -29.24
CA VAL A 228 14.48 -6.55 -29.25
C VAL A 228 14.22 -7.10 -30.65
N THR A 229 13.17 -6.61 -31.31
CA THR A 229 12.84 -7.02 -32.68
C THR A 229 13.92 -6.64 -33.70
N ALA A 230 14.75 -5.63 -33.38
CA ALA A 230 15.92 -5.25 -34.17
C ALA A 230 17.19 -6.07 -33.85
N GLY A 231 17.15 -7.04 -32.92
CA GLY A 231 18.26 -7.94 -32.60
C GLY A 231 19.27 -7.40 -31.58
N ASP A 232 18.96 -6.33 -30.86
CA ASP A 232 19.85 -5.74 -29.85
C ASP A 232 19.57 -6.33 -28.45
N THR A 233 20.22 -7.45 -28.14
CA THR A 233 19.99 -8.21 -26.90
C THR A 233 20.75 -7.65 -25.69
N THR A 234 21.87 -6.97 -25.89
CA THR A 234 22.67 -6.38 -24.78
C THR A 234 21.94 -5.21 -24.13
N THR A 235 21.26 -4.36 -24.91
CA THR A 235 20.40 -3.30 -24.36
C THR A 235 19.24 -3.89 -23.55
N LEU A 236 18.78 -5.10 -23.89
CA LEU A 236 17.65 -5.74 -23.22
C LEU A 236 17.99 -6.14 -21.79
N GLU A 237 19.16 -6.74 -21.55
CA GLU A 237 19.51 -7.30 -20.24
C GLU A 237 19.62 -6.21 -19.18
N THR A 238 20.42 -5.17 -19.42
CA THR A 238 20.56 -4.05 -18.47
C THR A 238 19.24 -3.29 -18.28
N PHE A 239 18.46 -3.07 -19.34
CA PHE A 239 17.23 -2.28 -19.26
C PHE A 239 16.06 -3.08 -18.66
N SER A 240 16.06 -4.41 -18.81
CA SER A 240 15.02 -5.27 -18.26
C SER A 240 14.83 -5.09 -16.77
N ALA A 241 15.94 -4.93 -16.02
CA ALA A 241 15.96 -4.68 -14.58
C ALA A 241 15.41 -3.31 -14.16
N TRP A 242 15.26 -2.37 -15.08
CA TRP A 242 14.60 -1.07 -14.86
C TRP A 242 13.15 -1.06 -15.31
N THR A 243 12.76 -1.96 -16.21
CA THR A 243 11.40 -2.10 -16.74
C THR A 243 10.57 -3.19 -16.08
N ASP A 244 11.17 -3.99 -15.20
CA ASP A 244 10.40 -4.86 -14.33
C ASP A 244 9.51 -4.03 -13.38
N VAL A 245 8.47 -4.67 -12.83
CA VAL A 245 7.49 -3.98 -11.96
C VAL A 245 8.18 -3.29 -10.77
N PRO A 246 9.12 -3.93 -10.05
CA PRO A 246 9.87 -3.26 -8.97
C PRO A 246 10.70 -2.07 -9.46
N GLY A 247 11.46 -2.20 -10.56
CA GLY A 247 12.27 -1.12 -11.11
C GLY A 247 11.46 0.10 -11.52
N ILE A 248 10.29 -0.13 -12.11
CA ILE A 248 9.30 0.90 -12.41
C ILE A 248 8.83 1.64 -11.15
N ILE A 249 8.53 0.90 -10.08
CA ILE A 249 8.13 1.47 -8.80
C ILE A 249 9.27 2.30 -8.19
N VAL A 250 10.52 1.84 -8.30
CA VAL A 250 11.70 2.59 -7.85
C VAL A 250 11.81 3.94 -8.56
N ILE A 251 11.72 3.95 -9.91
CA ILE A 251 11.77 5.18 -10.71
C ILE A 251 10.64 6.13 -10.29
N ALA A 252 9.43 5.62 -10.16
CA ALA A 252 8.27 6.40 -9.74
C ALA A 252 8.44 6.99 -8.33
N LEU A 253 8.98 6.22 -7.39
CA LEU A 253 9.27 6.68 -6.03
C LEU A 253 10.37 7.74 -5.99
N VAL A 254 11.45 7.59 -6.75
CA VAL A 254 12.51 8.60 -6.88
C VAL A 254 11.90 9.91 -7.39
N ALA A 255 11.16 9.85 -8.50
CA ALA A 255 10.53 11.03 -9.10
C ALA A 255 9.54 11.71 -8.15
N ALA A 256 8.67 10.93 -7.51
CA ALA A 256 7.70 11.44 -6.54
C ALA A 256 8.38 12.07 -5.32
N SER A 257 9.48 11.48 -4.84
CA SER A 257 10.25 11.99 -3.70
C SER A 257 10.94 13.31 -4.01
N VAL A 258 11.58 13.41 -5.18
CA VAL A 258 12.20 14.65 -5.64
C VAL A 258 11.14 15.75 -5.80
N ALA A 259 10.01 15.44 -6.45
CA ALA A 259 8.91 16.38 -6.62
C ALA A 259 8.33 16.82 -5.26
N ALA A 260 8.12 15.89 -4.33
CA ALA A 260 7.60 16.20 -3.00
C ALA A 260 8.55 17.11 -2.21
N LEU A 261 9.86 16.88 -2.29
CA LEU A 261 10.86 17.72 -1.63
C LEU A 261 10.92 19.12 -2.26
N ALA A 262 10.95 19.20 -3.60
CA ALA A 262 11.00 20.45 -4.35
C ALA A 262 9.76 21.32 -4.15
N LEU A 263 8.57 20.69 -4.08
CA LEU A 263 7.30 21.37 -3.86
C LEU A 263 7.00 21.65 -2.37
N GLY A 264 7.93 21.32 -1.46
CA GLY A 264 7.74 21.60 -0.05
C GLY A 264 6.62 20.78 0.60
N ALA A 265 6.42 19.52 0.18
CA ALA A 265 5.38 18.65 0.72
C ALA A 265 5.45 18.54 2.25
N GLY A 266 4.29 18.41 2.88
CA GLY A 266 4.16 18.27 4.33
C GLY A 266 4.72 16.93 4.85
N GLY A 267 5.04 16.90 6.15
CA GLY A 267 5.58 15.72 6.83
C GLY A 267 4.84 14.40 6.52
N PRO A 268 3.49 14.34 6.58
CA PRO A 268 2.75 13.11 6.30
C PRO A 268 2.98 12.53 4.91
N ALA A 269 3.10 13.38 3.88
CA ALA A 269 3.35 12.92 2.52
C ALA A 269 4.77 12.35 2.37
N LEU A 270 5.77 12.99 2.98
CA LEU A 270 7.15 12.50 2.98
C LEU A 270 7.28 11.16 3.73
N LEU A 271 6.59 11.02 4.88
CA LEU A 271 6.56 9.77 5.63
C LEU A 271 5.87 8.65 4.85
N ALA A 272 4.81 8.95 4.09
CA ALA A 272 4.15 7.97 3.24
C ALA A 272 5.07 7.50 2.09
N LEU A 273 5.82 8.42 1.46
CA LEU A 273 6.83 8.05 0.45
C LEU A 273 7.98 7.24 1.06
N ALA A 274 8.46 7.62 2.25
CA ALA A 274 9.46 6.85 3.00
C ALA A 274 8.96 5.42 3.29
N PHE A 275 7.68 5.28 3.65
CA PHE A 275 7.05 3.98 3.87
C PHE A 275 7.01 3.13 2.60
N TYR A 276 6.68 3.69 1.44
CA TYR A 276 6.75 2.93 0.19
C TYR A 276 8.18 2.61 -0.23
N ALA A 277 9.14 3.49 0.03
CA ALA A 277 10.54 3.21 -0.24
C ALA A 277 11.04 2.00 0.57
N ILE A 278 10.69 1.89 1.87
CA ILE A 278 11.05 0.70 2.67
C ILE A 278 10.30 -0.56 2.24
N VAL A 279 9.00 -0.46 1.90
CA VAL A 279 8.24 -1.62 1.41
C VAL A 279 8.83 -2.13 0.08
N THR A 280 9.17 -1.22 -0.82
CA THR A 280 9.80 -1.56 -2.12
C THR A 280 11.20 -2.11 -1.91
N LEU A 281 11.95 -1.62 -0.92
CA LEU A 281 13.26 -2.16 -0.57
C LEU A 281 13.14 -3.60 -0.07
N LEU A 282 12.19 -3.87 0.83
CA LEU A 282 11.93 -5.22 1.34
C LEU A 282 11.48 -6.18 0.22
N ALA A 283 10.69 -5.66 -0.73
CA ALA A 283 10.30 -6.38 -1.94
C ALA A 283 11.50 -6.72 -2.85
N ARG A 284 12.49 -5.82 -2.96
CA ARG A 284 13.62 -5.95 -3.90
C ARG A 284 14.82 -6.74 -3.36
N VAL A 285 14.97 -6.83 -2.03
CA VAL A 285 16.08 -7.57 -1.41
C VAL A 285 16.12 -9.06 -1.80
N PRO A 286 14.99 -9.81 -1.83
CA PRO A 286 14.98 -11.19 -2.31
C PRO A 286 15.52 -11.34 -3.74
N ASP A 287 15.25 -10.38 -4.62
CA ASP A 287 15.73 -10.41 -6.00
C ASP A 287 17.26 -10.31 -6.09
N LEU A 288 17.91 -9.58 -5.17
CA LEU A 288 19.38 -9.55 -5.09
C LEU A 288 19.96 -10.93 -4.84
N TYR A 289 19.29 -11.74 -4.03
CA TYR A 289 19.70 -13.12 -3.78
C TYR A 289 19.44 -13.99 -5.00
N HIS A 290 18.28 -13.82 -5.66
CA HIS A 290 17.94 -14.56 -6.87
C HIS A 290 18.91 -14.29 -8.03
N TYR A 291 19.35 -13.04 -8.20
CA TYR A 291 20.30 -12.66 -9.24
C TYR A 291 21.76 -12.93 -8.86
N HIS A 292 22.05 -13.34 -7.61
CA HIS A 292 23.40 -13.64 -7.19
C HIS A 292 23.93 -14.90 -7.89
N GLY A 293 24.98 -14.74 -8.70
CA GLY A 293 25.53 -15.81 -9.54
C GLY A 293 24.87 -15.94 -10.92
N GLY A 294 23.93 -15.05 -11.26
CA GLY A 294 23.34 -14.91 -12.59
C GLY A 294 24.04 -13.84 -13.44
N VAL A 295 23.27 -13.03 -14.17
CA VAL A 295 23.78 -11.92 -15.00
C VAL A 295 24.26 -10.78 -14.10
N GLU A 296 25.57 -10.53 -14.09
CA GLU A 296 26.21 -9.54 -13.22
C GLU A 296 25.57 -8.13 -13.32
N GLU A 297 25.21 -7.73 -14.54
CA GLU A 297 24.58 -6.42 -14.80
C GLU A 297 23.22 -6.26 -14.11
N ILE A 298 22.38 -7.29 -14.12
CA ILE A 298 21.06 -7.27 -13.48
C ILE A 298 21.22 -7.14 -11.96
N TRP A 299 22.17 -7.88 -11.39
CA TRP A 299 22.49 -7.80 -9.97
C TRP A 299 22.99 -6.41 -9.58
N GLN A 300 23.87 -5.78 -10.38
CA GLN A 300 24.37 -4.43 -10.13
C GLN A 300 23.24 -3.39 -10.16
N VAL A 301 22.31 -3.49 -11.11
CA VAL A 301 21.13 -2.61 -11.19
C VAL A 301 20.23 -2.78 -9.97
N ALA A 302 19.90 -4.03 -9.61
CA ALA A 302 19.08 -4.29 -8.43
C ALA A 302 19.78 -3.78 -7.14
N ALA A 303 21.10 -3.91 -7.03
CA ALA A 303 21.87 -3.41 -5.90
C ALA A 303 21.79 -1.89 -5.81
N LEU A 304 21.97 -1.20 -6.95
CA LEU A 304 21.81 0.25 -7.04
C LEU A 304 20.39 0.69 -6.63
N GLN A 305 19.35 -0.01 -7.09
CA GLN A 305 17.96 0.26 -6.69
C GLN A 305 17.78 0.16 -5.17
N CYS A 306 18.29 -0.90 -4.54
CA CYS A 306 18.26 -1.06 -3.09
C CYS A 306 18.99 0.07 -2.34
N TRP A 307 20.16 0.48 -2.82
CA TRP A 307 20.90 1.62 -2.25
C TRP A 307 20.11 2.93 -2.32
N VAL A 308 19.54 3.22 -3.49
CA VAL A 308 18.72 4.42 -3.72
C VAL A 308 17.48 4.42 -2.81
N LEU A 309 16.78 3.29 -2.70
CA LEU A 309 15.62 3.15 -1.81
C LEU A 309 15.99 3.32 -0.34
N GLY A 310 17.13 2.78 0.10
CA GLY A 310 17.64 2.95 1.46
C GLY A 310 17.94 4.42 1.78
N GLY A 311 18.64 5.12 0.87
CA GLY A 311 18.90 6.55 0.98
C GLY A 311 17.63 7.39 1.03
N LEU A 312 16.69 7.15 0.10
CA LEU A 312 15.40 7.84 0.06
C LEU A 312 14.60 7.62 1.34
N THR A 313 14.52 6.38 1.84
CA THR A 313 13.80 6.04 3.08
C THR A 313 14.33 6.88 4.23
N LEU A 314 15.66 6.91 4.43
CA LEU A 314 16.28 7.65 5.53
C LEU A 314 16.03 9.15 5.39
N THR A 315 16.29 9.73 4.21
CA THR A 315 16.13 11.18 3.97
C THR A 315 14.69 11.62 4.16
N LEU A 316 13.72 10.91 3.56
CA LEU A 316 12.30 11.25 3.65
C LEU A 316 11.74 11.03 5.06
N ALA A 317 12.18 9.98 5.77
CA ALA A 317 11.77 9.74 7.14
C ALA A 317 12.25 10.86 8.07
N VAL A 318 13.54 11.23 7.98
CA VAL A 318 14.11 12.34 8.76
C VAL A 318 13.37 13.64 8.44
N VAL A 319 13.38 14.09 7.18
CA VAL A 319 12.74 15.36 6.80
C VAL A 319 11.23 15.35 7.13
N GLY A 320 10.57 14.21 6.93
CA GLY A 320 9.16 14.00 7.26
C GLY A 320 8.85 14.20 8.74
N VAL A 321 9.62 13.57 9.64
CA VAL A 321 9.50 13.74 11.10
C VAL A 321 9.78 15.19 11.51
N TRP A 322 10.85 15.79 10.99
CA TRP A 322 11.21 17.18 11.28
C TRP A 322 10.15 18.19 10.86
N ARG A 323 9.39 17.90 9.80
CA ARG A 323 8.27 18.72 9.31
C ARG A 323 6.95 18.46 10.03
N LEU A 324 6.88 17.54 11.00
CA LEU A 324 5.67 17.34 11.78
C LEU A 324 5.42 18.56 12.70
N PRO A 325 4.20 19.11 12.74
CA PRO A 325 3.88 20.34 13.49
C PRO A 325 4.08 20.22 15.00
N ILE A 326 4.23 19.01 15.53
CA ILE A 326 4.41 18.71 16.96
C ILE A 326 5.77 19.21 17.44
N LEU A 327 6.82 19.03 16.63
CA LEU A 327 8.18 19.43 17.02
C LEU A 327 8.31 20.95 17.12
N ARG A 328 7.61 21.69 16.25
CA ARG A 328 7.54 23.16 16.34
C ARG A 328 6.94 23.63 17.66
N ARG A 329 5.84 23.02 18.12
CA ARG A 329 5.21 23.40 19.39
C ARG A 329 6.05 23.04 20.62
N LEU A 330 6.84 21.96 20.55
CA LEU A 330 7.77 21.61 21.62
C LEU A 330 8.96 22.57 21.66
N GLN A 331 9.45 23.01 20.50
CA GLN A 331 10.49 24.04 20.40
C GLN A 331 10.01 25.40 20.95
N GLU A 332 8.76 25.79 20.67
CA GLU A 332 8.17 27.03 21.17
C GLU A 332 7.95 27.04 22.70
N ARG A 333 7.89 25.87 23.35
CA ARG A 333 7.74 25.78 24.82
C ARG A 333 9.07 25.69 25.58
N SER A 334 10.18 25.48 24.88
CA SER A 334 11.52 25.39 25.47
C SER A 334 12.31 26.71 25.48
N VAL A 335 11.69 27.79 24.99
CA VAL A 335 12.22 29.17 24.96
C VAL A 335 11.43 30.01 25.94
#